data_AF-A0AAW4BLQ1-F1
#
_entry.id   AF-A0AAW4BLQ1-F1
#
_cell.length_a   1.000
_cell.length_b   1.000
_cell.length_c   1.000
_cell.angle_alpha   90.00
_cell.angle_beta   90.00
_cell.angle_gamma   90.00
#
_symmetry.space_group_name_H-M   'P 1'
#
loop_
_entity.id
_entity.type
_entity.pdbx_description
1 polymer ?
#
loop_
_entity_poly.entity_id
_entity_poly.type
_entity_poly.pdbx_seq_one_letter_code
_entity_poly.pdbx_strand_id
1 'polypeptide(L)'
;QKLARKEDLQLSATINPVTFDVELIDDRGIKINRKAMSAGEKQIYAISILEALGRTSGRKLPIIIDTPLGRLDSHHRDKLVENYFPFASHQVVILSTDTEIDKNYTRLIQDDIARTYEICFDGKTQSSTIKEGYFWKEANKEAV
;
A
#
# COMPACT_ATOMS: atom_id res chain seq x y z
N GLN A 1 1.81 -8.81 -11.36
CA GLN A 1 0.66 -9.74 -11.42
C GLN A 1 0.25 -10.24 -10.02
N LYS A 2 0.20 -9.37 -8.98
CA LYS A 2 -0.06 -9.79 -7.59
C LYS A 2 -1.29 -9.14 -6.92
N LEU A 3 -1.93 -8.16 -7.56
CA LEU A 3 -2.98 -7.34 -6.92
C LEU A 3 -4.42 -7.59 -7.43
N ALA A 4 -4.62 -8.24 -8.58
CA ALA A 4 -5.96 -8.38 -9.19
C ALA A 4 -6.75 -9.58 -8.63
N ARG A 5 -7.99 -9.39 -8.18
CA ARG A 5 -8.92 -10.45 -7.72
C ARG A 5 -9.79 -10.95 -8.88
N LYS A 6 -9.94 -12.29 -8.94
CA LYS A 6 -10.62 -13.12 -9.95
C LYS A 6 -9.84 -13.38 -11.25
N GLU A 7 -9.90 -14.65 -11.63
CA GLU A 7 -9.36 -15.27 -12.84
C GLU A 7 -9.68 -14.43 -14.08
N ASP A 8 -8.63 -14.07 -14.82
CA ASP A 8 -8.63 -13.66 -16.23
C ASP A 8 -9.55 -12.53 -16.71
N LEU A 9 -9.59 -11.40 -16.01
CA LEU A 9 -9.75 -10.13 -16.74
C LEU A 9 -8.40 -9.79 -17.38
N GLN A 10 -8.24 -10.14 -18.66
CA GLN A 10 -7.12 -9.65 -19.48
C GLN A 10 -7.26 -8.14 -19.67
N LEU A 11 -6.82 -7.40 -18.66
CA LEU A 11 -6.75 -5.95 -18.67
C LEU A 11 -5.48 -5.55 -19.42
N SER A 12 -5.64 -4.79 -20.50
CA SER A 12 -4.52 -4.13 -21.17
C SER A 12 -4.51 -2.65 -20.84
N ALA A 13 -3.31 -2.07 -20.76
CA ALA A 13 -3.12 -0.65 -20.46
C ALA A 13 -2.33 0.00 -21.60
N THR A 14 -2.85 1.12 -22.12
CA THR A 14 -2.16 1.94 -23.12
C THR A 14 -1.84 3.30 -22.51
N ILE A 15 -0.61 3.77 -22.68
CA ILE A 15 -0.18 5.08 -22.15
C ILE A 15 0.01 6.03 -23.34
N ASN A 16 -0.68 7.17 -23.32
CA ASN A 16 -0.45 8.23 -24.30
C ASN A 16 0.95 8.86 -24.06
N PRO A 17 1.86 8.84 -25.05
CA PRO A 17 3.23 9.32 -24.85
C PRO A 17 3.37 10.85 -24.70
N VAL A 18 2.31 11.61 -25.01
CA VAL A 18 2.30 13.08 -24.93
C VAL A 18 1.61 13.54 -23.65
N THR A 19 0.45 12.97 -23.31
CA THR A 19 -0.32 13.39 -22.13
C THR A 19 -0.07 12.53 -20.89
N PHE A 20 0.56 11.37 -21.06
CA PHE A 20 0.72 10.31 -20.04
C PHE A 20 -0.61 9.74 -19.53
N ASP A 21 -1.71 9.96 -20.25
CA ASP A 21 -2.99 9.35 -19.92
C ASP A 21 -2.94 7.84 -20.12
N VAL A 22 -3.40 7.11 -19.11
CA VAL A 22 -3.46 5.66 -19.11
C VAL A 22 -4.87 5.17 -19.43
N GLU A 23 -5.08 4.59 -20.60
CA GLU A 23 -6.34 3.94 -20.94
C GLU A 23 -6.28 2.48 -20.53
N LEU A 24 -7.24 2.06 -19.70
CA LEU A 24 -7.46 0.65 -19.35
C LEU A 24 -8.49 0.07 -20.29
N ILE A 25 -8.22 -1.11 -20.83
CA ILE A 25 -9.06 -1.83 -21.78
C ILE A 25 -9.37 -3.20 -21.17
N ASP A 26 -10.64 -3.58 -21.13
CA ASP A 26 -11.07 -4.89 -20.65
C ASP A 26 -10.83 -6.01 -21.67
N ASP A 27 -11.18 -7.24 -21.29
CA ASP A 27 -11.07 -8.44 -22.11
C ASP A 27 -11.92 -8.40 -23.40
N ARG A 28 -12.89 -7.48 -23.46
CA ARG A 28 -13.78 -7.25 -24.63
C ARG A 28 -13.30 -6.10 -25.51
N GLY A 29 -12.15 -5.48 -25.20
CA GLY A 29 -11.62 -4.35 -25.94
C GLY A 29 -12.31 -3.01 -25.59
N ILE A 30 -13.13 -2.97 -24.54
CA ILE A 30 -13.86 -1.76 -24.13
C ILE A 30 -13.01 -0.95 -23.16
N LYS A 31 -12.96 0.37 -23.40
CA LYS A 31 -12.30 1.32 -22.51
C LYS A 31 -13.01 1.37 -21.17
N ILE A 32 -12.29 1.06 -20.10
CA ILE A 32 -12.81 1.17 -18.74
C ILE A 32 -12.91 2.64 -18.36
N ASN A 33 -14.12 3.06 -18.01
CA ASN A 33 -14.35 4.39 -17.48
C ASN A 33 -13.78 4.49 -16.06
N ARG A 34 -12.61 5.12 -15.92
CA ARG A 34 -11.94 5.34 -14.62
C ARG A 34 -12.83 6.05 -13.59
N LYS A 35 -13.80 6.86 -14.03
CA LYS A 35 -14.76 7.51 -13.10
C LYS A 35 -15.70 6.49 -12.45
N ALA A 36 -16.05 5.43 -13.17
CA ALA A 36 -16.95 4.36 -12.72
C ALA A 36 -16.26 3.34 -11.79
N MET A 37 -14.93 3.34 -11.70
CA MET A 37 -14.20 2.47 -10.77
C MET A 37 -14.56 2.81 -9.32
N SER A 38 -14.67 1.77 -8.50
CA SER A 38 -14.83 1.88 -7.05
C SER A 38 -13.60 2.58 -6.42
N ALA A 39 -13.77 3.07 -5.19
CA ALA A 39 -12.67 3.70 -4.45
C ALA A 39 -11.49 2.73 -4.26
N GLY A 40 -11.77 1.45 -4.00
CA GLY A 40 -10.75 0.42 -3.84
C GLY A 40 -9.99 0.12 -5.13
N GLU A 41 -10.69 -0.03 -6.26
CA GLU A 41 -10.03 -0.24 -7.56
C GLU A 41 -9.16 0.95 -7.97
N LYS A 42 -9.62 2.18 -7.71
CA LYS A 42 -8.82 3.39 -7.95
C LYS A 42 -7.52 3.38 -7.14
N GLN A 43 -7.56 2.88 -5.90
CA GLN A 43 -6.38 2.76 -5.06
C GLN A 43 -5.41 1.68 -5.56
N ILE A 44 -5.91 0.48 -5.91
CA ILE A 44 -5.09 -0.58 -6.50
C ILE A 44 -4.44 -0.12 -7.81
N TYR A 45 -5.18 0.61 -8.65
CA TYR A 45 -4.67 1.20 -9.87
C TYR A 45 -3.55 2.23 -9.58
N ALA A 46 -3.76 3.15 -8.64
CA ALA A 46 -2.74 4.13 -8.26
C ALA A 46 -1.45 3.47 -7.75
N ILE A 47 -1.59 2.43 -6.91
CA ILE A 47 -0.48 1.63 -6.40
C ILE A 47 0.29 0.96 -7.55
N SER A 48 -0.42 0.40 -8.53
CA SER A 48 0.20 -0.24 -9.70
C SER A 48 1.00 0.76 -10.55
N ILE A 49 0.51 1.99 -10.71
CA ILE A 49 1.23 3.05 -11.40
C ILE A 49 2.49 3.48 -10.63
N LEU A 50 2.39 3.66 -9.31
CA LEU A 50 3.55 3.97 -8.47
C LEU A 50 4.61 2.87 -8.53
N GLU A 51 4.21 1.60 -8.50
CA GLU A 51 5.12 0.46 -8.66
C GLU A 51 5.82 0.49 -10.03
N ALA A 52 5.07 0.74 -11.11
CA ALA A 52 5.62 0.82 -12.46
C ALA A 52 6.61 1.99 -12.60
N LEU A 53 6.29 3.16 -12.03
CA LEU A 53 7.18 4.31 -12.00
C LEU A 53 8.45 4.03 -11.18
N GLY A 54 8.31 3.40 -10.01
CA GLY A 54 9.43 2.99 -9.17
C GLY A 54 10.39 2.08 -9.94
N ARG A 55 9.85 1.03 -10.58
CA ARG A 55 10.62 0.07 -11.38
C ARG A 55 11.30 0.70 -12.60
N THR A 56 10.61 1.62 -13.29
CA THR A 56 11.14 2.27 -14.51
C THR A 56 12.12 3.42 -14.22
N SER A 57 12.06 4.03 -13.04
CA SER A 57 12.92 5.17 -12.68
C SER A 57 14.42 4.82 -12.58
N GLY A 58 14.76 3.54 -12.41
CA GLY A 58 16.12 3.09 -12.14
C GLY A 58 16.71 3.58 -10.81
N ARG A 59 15.90 4.23 -9.95
CA ARG A 59 16.32 4.80 -8.67
C ARG A 59 15.69 4.04 -7.51
N LYS A 60 16.47 3.82 -6.45
CA LYS A 60 15.97 3.29 -5.17
C LYS A 60 15.38 4.46 -4.36
N LEU A 61 14.10 4.74 -4.54
CA LEU A 61 13.40 5.82 -3.83
C LEU A 61 12.57 5.24 -2.67
N PRO A 62 12.65 5.80 -1.44
CA PRO A 62 11.79 5.36 -0.36
C PRO A 62 10.31 5.65 -0.68
N ILE A 63 9.40 4.80 -0.21
CA ILE A 63 7.96 4.98 -0.38
C ILE A 63 7.33 5.25 0.99
N ILE A 64 6.50 6.28 1.07
CA ILE A 64 5.71 6.62 2.26
C ILE A 64 4.24 6.41 1.89
N ILE A 65 3.53 5.63 2.70
CA ILE A 65 2.11 5.30 2.49
C ILE A 65 1.32 5.75 3.70
N ASP A 66 0.36 6.64 3.49
CA ASP A 66 -0.53 7.15 4.53
C ASP A 66 -1.93 6.56 4.39
N THR A 67 -2.49 6.07 5.49
CA THR A 67 -3.80 5.39 5.55
C THR A 67 -3.95 4.29 4.48
N PRO A 68 -3.10 3.25 4.52
CA PRO A 68 -2.94 2.32 3.41
C PRO A 68 -4.20 1.52 3.07
N LEU A 69 -5.15 1.34 4.00
CA LEU A 69 -6.19 0.30 3.89
C LEU A 69 -7.63 0.82 4.08
N GLY A 70 -7.83 2.08 4.47
CA GLY A 70 -9.13 2.63 4.85
C GLY A 70 -10.25 2.53 3.79
N ARG A 71 -9.94 2.32 2.51
CA ARG A 71 -10.92 2.29 1.39
C ARG A 71 -11.03 0.94 0.68
N LEU A 72 -10.40 -0.11 1.22
CA LEU A 72 -10.32 -1.43 0.59
C LEU A 72 -11.11 -2.49 1.38
N ASP A 73 -11.69 -3.45 0.66
CA ASP A 73 -12.23 -4.67 1.26
C ASP A 73 -11.12 -5.60 1.75
N SER A 74 -11.46 -6.58 2.59
CA SER A 74 -10.50 -7.48 3.24
C SER A 74 -9.52 -8.15 2.27
N HIS A 75 -9.97 -8.58 1.09
CA HIS A 75 -9.09 -9.28 0.17
C HIS A 75 -8.08 -8.38 -0.53
N HIS A 76 -8.52 -7.19 -0.89
CA HIS A 76 -7.59 -6.20 -1.44
C HIS A 76 -6.58 -5.76 -0.37
N ARG A 77 -6.98 -5.73 0.92
CA ARG A 77 -6.06 -5.49 2.03
C ARG A 77 -5.01 -6.60 2.15
N ASP A 78 -5.43 -7.86 2.16
CA ASP A 78 -4.52 -9.01 2.26
C ASP A 78 -3.44 -8.97 1.17
N LYS A 79 -3.87 -8.67 -0.07
CA LYS A 79 -2.96 -8.52 -1.20
C LYS A 79 -1.95 -7.39 -1.03
N LEU A 80 -2.38 -6.23 -0.54
CA LEU A 80 -1.44 -5.13 -0.32
C LEU A 80 -0.44 -5.45 0.78
N VAL A 81 -0.93 -5.99 1.90
CA VAL A 81 -0.10 -6.31 3.06
C VAL A 81 0.94 -7.37 2.70
N GLU A 82 0.53 -8.48 2.11
CA GLU A 82 1.46 -9.60 1.85
C GLU A 82 2.32 -9.41 0.61
N ASN A 83 1.79 -8.74 -0.42
CA ASN A 83 2.41 -8.77 -1.75
C ASN A 83 2.95 -7.44 -2.24
N TYR A 84 2.57 -6.32 -1.62
CA TYR A 84 3.01 -5.01 -2.03
C TYR A 84 3.90 -4.35 -0.98
N PHE A 85 3.46 -4.19 0.27
CA PHE A 85 4.22 -3.42 1.27
C PHE A 85 5.66 -3.89 1.49
N PRO A 86 5.96 -5.20 1.60
CA PRO A 86 7.34 -5.68 1.76
C PRO A 86 8.23 -5.42 0.54
N PHE A 87 7.64 -5.27 -0.65
CA PHE A 87 8.35 -5.29 -1.92
C PHE A 87 8.24 -3.97 -2.71
N ALA A 88 7.48 -3.00 -2.22
CA ALA A 88 7.20 -1.76 -2.93
C ALA A 88 8.46 -0.93 -3.19
N SER A 89 9.42 -0.96 -2.25
CA SER A 89 10.74 -0.35 -2.39
C SER A 89 11.75 -0.98 -1.42
N HIS A 90 13.01 -0.57 -1.53
CA HIS A 90 14.07 -0.87 -0.57
C HIS A 90 13.79 -0.30 0.84
N GLN A 91 12.98 0.74 0.94
CA GLN A 91 12.53 1.31 2.21
C GLN A 91 11.08 1.76 2.06
N VAL A 92 10.23 1.27 2.96
CA VAL A 92 8.81 1.59 3.02
C VAL A 92 8.47 2.08 4.42
N VAL A 93 7.79 3.23 4.49
CA VAL A 93 7.26 3.81 5.73
C VAL A 93 5.74 3.79 5.64
N ILE A 94 5.09 3.12 6.58
CA ILE A 94 3.64 3.01 6.63
C ILE A 94 3.14 3.84 7.81
N LEU A 95 2.22 4.76 7.52
CA LEU A 95 1.46 5.51 8.51
C LEU A 95 0.04 4.93 8.50
N SER A 96 -0.33 4.30 9.61
CA SER A 96 -1.61 3.59 9.71
C SER A 96 -2.20 3.71 11.11
N THR A 97 -3.51 3.50 11.18
CA THR A 97 -4.21 3.30 12.45
C THR A 97 -4.21 1.83 12.87
N ASP A 98 -4.59 1.58 14.11
CA ASP A 98 -4.81 0.25 14.68
C ASP A 98 -5.87 -0.56 13.92
N THR A 99 -6.83 0.12 13.29
CA THR A 99 -7.91 -0.47 12.49
C THR A 99 -7.51 -0.82 11.05
N GLU A 100 -6.39 -0.27 10.56
CA GLU A 100 -5.91 -0.54 9.20
C GLU A 100 -4.94 -1.71 9.20
N ILE A 101 -3.80 -1.56 9.87
CA ILE A 101 -2.82 -2.63 10.02
C ILE A 101 -3.02 -3.20 11.39
N ASP A 102 -3.84 -4.24 11.53
CA ASP A 102 -4.16 -4.86 12.82
C ASP A 102 -3.08 -5.87 13.27
N LYS A 103 -3.37 -6.57 14.37
CA LYS A 103 -2.48 -7.61 14.93
C LYS A 103 -2.22 -8.76 13.97
N ASN A 104 -3.18 -9.12 13.12
CA ASN A 104 -3.03 -10.21 12.16
C ASN A 104 -2.13 -9.76 11.02
N TYR A 105 -2.40 -8.58 10.45
CA TYR A 105 -1.56 -8.01 9.40
C TYR A 105 -0.14 -7.76 9.87
N THR A 106 0.05 -7.27 11.09
CA THR A 106 1.40 -7.11 11.65
C THR A 106 2.16 -8.42 11.75
N ARG A 107 1.48 -9.52 12.11
CA ARG A 107 2.11 -10.86 12.14
C ARG A 107 2.48 -11.35 10.75
N LEU A 108 1.66 -11.07 9.74
CA LEU A 108 1.91 -11.50 8.35
C LEU A 108 3.17 -10.88 7.75
N ILE A 109 3.49 -9.64 8.10
CA ILE A 109 4.68 -8.92 7.59
C ILE A 109 5.78 -8.78 8.65
N GLN A 110 5.71 -9.55 9.73
CA GLN A 110 6.60 -9.38 10.89
C GLN A 110 8.09 -9.48 10.51
N ASP A 111 8.43 -10.37 9.58
CA ASP A 111 9.80 -10.61 9.13
C ASP A 111 10.35 -9.48 8.24
N ASP A 112 9.46 -8.67 7.66
CA ASP A 112 9.82 -7.51 6.83
C ASP A 112 9.84 -6.19 7.64
N ILE A 113 9.38 -6.21 8.89
CA ILE A 113 9.33 -5.03 9.75
C ILE A 113 10.70 -4.81 10.44
N ALA A 114 11.41 -3.78 10.00
CA ALA A 114 12.63 -3.34 10.66
C ALA A 114 12.35 -2.64 12.01
N ARG A 115 11.41 -1.68 12.03
CA ARG A 115 11.08 -0.87 13.21
C ARG A 115 9.61 -0.50 13.24
N THR A 116 9.11 -0.25 14.43
CA THR A 116 7.74 0.21 14.68
C THR A 116 7.73 1.33 15.69
N TYR A 117 6.85 2.31 15.47
CA TYR A 117 6.65 3.44 16.36
C TYR A 117 5.16 3.70 16.56
N GLU A 118 4.80 4.17 17.74
CA GLU A 118 3.45 4.64 18.08
C GLU A 118 3.51 6.13 18.45
N ILE A 119 2.62 6.92 17.85
CA ILE A 119 2.46 8.34 18.16
C ILE A 119 1.35 8.48 19.20
N CYS A 120 1.72 8.85 20.42
CA CYS A 120 0.77 9.03 21.53
C CYS A 120 0.47 10.54 21.72
N PHE A 121 -0.78 10.93 21.49
CA PHE A 121 -1.26 12.29 21.77
C PHE A 121 -1.68 12.43 23.23
N ASP A 122 -1.20 13.49 23.89
CA ASP A 122 -1.62 13.90 25.24
C ASP A 122 -2.56 15.10 25.15
N GLY A 123 -3.85 14.86 25.43
CA GLY A 123 -4.88 15.89 25.41
C GLY A 123 -4.72 16.99 26.47
N LYS A 124 -3.95 16.76 27.54
CA LYS A 124 -3.70 17.79 28.58
C LYS A 124 -2.62 18.77 28.13
N THR A 125 -1.54 18.27 27.56
CA THR A 125 -0.41 19.10 27.09
C THR A 125 -0.57 19.55 25.64
N GLN A 126 -1.58 19.04 24.92
CA GLN A 126 -1.77 19.24 23.47
C GLN A 126 -0.53 18.89 22.65
N SER A 127 0.20 17.86 23.08
CA SER A 127 1.47 17.45 22.47
C SER A 127 1.46 15.98 22.12
N SER A 128 2.28 15.58 21.14
CA SER A 128 2.47 14.20 20.74
C SER A 128 3.86 13.72 21.12
N THR A 129 3.94 12.49 21.61
CA THR A 129 5.21 11.80 21.89
C THR A 129 5.32 10.55 21.02
N ILE A 130 6.54 10.15 20.69
CA ILE A 130 6.81 8.92 19.94
C ILE A 130 7.33 7.87 20.91
N LYS A 131 6.76 6.66 20.85
CA LYS A 131 7.24 5.50 21.59
C LYS A 131 7.65 4.42 20.61
N GLU A 132 8.71 3.68 20.95
CA GLU A 132 9.05 2.46 20.22
C GLU A 132 8.05 1.36 20.49
N GLY A 133 7.73 0.60 19.44
CA GLY A 133 6.66 -0.39 19.46
C GLY A 133 5.53 -0.03 18.49
N TYR A 134 4.57 -0.92 18.38
CA TYR A 134 3.30 -0.68 17.68
C TYR A 134 2.20 -1.10 18.65
N PHE A 135 0.97 -0.62 18.50
CA PHE A 135 -0.18 -0.87 19.39
C PHE A 135 -0.22 -2.23 20.16
N TRP A 136 0.23 -3.35 19.56
CA TRP A 136 0.33 -4.70 20.15
C TRP A 136 1.72 -5.35 20.13
N LYS A 137 2.76 -4.62 19.69
CA LYS A 137 4.15 -5.09 19.59
C LYS A 137 5.04 -4.21 20.48
N GLU A 138 5.66 -4.81 21.48
CA GLU A 138 6.70 -4.15 22.26
C GLU A 138 7.96 -3.94 21.41
N ALA A 139 8.83 -3.01 21.81
CA ALA A 139 10.06 -2.70 21.11
C ALA A 139 10.85 -3.99 20.79
N ASN A 140 11.17 -4.19 19.51
CA ASN A 140 12.08 -5.26 19.10
C ASN A 140 13.41 -5.00 19.80
N LYS A 141 13.77 -5.81 20.80
CA LYS A 141 15.17 -5.91 21.23
C LYS A 141 15.92 -6.46 20.03
N GLU A 142 16.72 -5.62 19.38
CA GLU A 142 17.54 -5.99 18.24
C GLU A 142 18.22 -7.34 18.52
N ALA A 143 18.01 -8.32 17.63
CA ALA A 143 18.86 -9.49 17.61
C ALA A 143 20.23 -9.00 17.15
N VAL A 144 21.20 -9.08 18.07
CA VAL A 144 22.62 -8.82 17.86
C VAL A 144 23.17 -9.77 16.79
#